data_AF-A0A3A5RBT3-F1
#
_entry.id   AF-A0A3A5RBT3-F1
#
_cell.length_a   1.000
_cell.length_b   1.000
_cell.length_c   1.000
_cell.angle_alpha   90.00
_cell.angle_beta   90.00
_cell.angle_gamma   90.00
#
_symmetry.space_group_name_H-M   'P 1'
#
loop_
_entity.id
_entity.type
_entity.pdbx_description
1 polymer ?
#
loop_
_entity_poly.entity_id
_entity_poly.type
_entity_poly.pdbx_seq_one_letter_code
_entity_poly.pdbx_strand_id
1 'polypeptide(L)'
;METKNIYFISGIDTDAGKSYCTAWYARELMQRDLRVITQKFIQTGNTGHSEDIDLHRRLTGTGYLPEDKEGLTMPEIFSYPCSPHLAARIDKRPIDFEKIERATRELSHRYDTVLVEGAGGLMVPLTEDFLTIDYIAEKQYPLIFVTSGKLGSINHTLLSFEAIKNRGIALDTVLYNLYPTVEDKTIQEDTMKYIKQYLSKHFPGTKFEVVPEIV
;
A
#
# COMPACT_ATOMS: atom_id res chain seq x y z
N MET A 1 2.34 -19.95 -9.86
CA MET A 1 1.33 -20.25 -8.82
C MET A 1 0.45 -19.01 -8.70
N GLU A 2 -0.86 -19.19 -8.78
CA GLU A 2 -1.82 -18.08 -8.93
C GLU A 2 -1.80 -17.13 -7.72
N THR A 3 -1.41 -15.88 -7.97
CA THR A 3 -1.36 -14.73 -7.03
C THR A 3 -2.75 -14.16 -6.71
N LYS A 4 -3.81 -14.97 -6.84
CA LYS A 4 -5.22 -14.51 -6.95
C LYS A 4 -5.73 -13.69 -5.75
N ASN A 5 -5.07 -13.75 -4.60
CA ASN A 5 -5.48 -13.07 -3.37
C ASN A 5 -4.45 -12.08 -2.80
N ILE A 6 -3.37 -11.76 -3.53
CA ILE A 6 -2.34 -10.81 -3.07
C ILE A 6 -2.53 -9.49 -3.80
N TYR A 7 -2.71 -8.41 -3.04
CA TYR A 7 -2.83 -7.05 -3.58
C TYR A 7 -1.71 -6.19 -3.01
N PHE A 8 -1.06 -5.40 -3.87
CA PHE A 8 -0.06 -4.43 -3.42
C PHE A 8 -0.71 -3.07 -3.18
N ILE A 9 -0.34 -2.39 -2.10
CA ILE A 9 -0.85 -1.06 -1.75
C ILE A 9 0.28 -0.07 -1.90
N SER A 10 0.09 0.93 -2.75
CA SER A 10 0.99 2.07 -2.91
C SER A 10 0.19 3.37 -2.95
N GLY A 11 0.85 4.50 -3.13
CA GLY A 11 0.16 5.79 -3.20
C GLY A 11 0.98 6.88 -3.85
N ILE A 12 0.37 8.06 -3.94
CA ILE A 12 0.96 9.24 -4.60
C ILE A 12 2.25 9.73 -3.93
N ASP A 13 2.43 9.50 -2.62
CA ASP A 13 3.65 9.82 -1.88
C ASP A 13 3.69 9.11 -0.51
N THR A 14 4.67 9.45 0.33
CA THR A 14 4.85 8.91 1.69
C THR A 14 3.65 9.21 2.58
N ASP A 15 3.15 10.45 2.57
CA ASP A 15 2.12 10.95 3.49
C ASP A 15 0.70 10.90 2.89
N ALA A 16 0.50 10.10 1.84
CA ALA A 16 -0.81 9.89 1.22
C ALA A 16 -1.83 9.21 2.16
N GLY A 17 -1.37 8.65 3.28
CA GLY A 17 -2.19 7.90 4.24
C GLY A 17 -2.33 6.42 3.89
N LYS A 18 -1.29 5.80 3.32
CA LYS A 18 -1.30 4.38 2.92
C LYS A 18 -1.69 3.47 4.09
N SER A 19 -0.98 3.56 5.21
CA SER A 19 -1.22 2.74 6.41
C SER A 19 -2.65 2.85 6.93
N TYR A 20 -3.20 4.06 6.90
CA TYR A 20 -4.59 4.32 7.25
C TYR A 20 -5.58 3.65 6.29
N CYS A 21 -5.36 3.84 4.98
CA CYS A 21 -6.20 3.29 3.92
C CYS A 21 -6.11 1.76 3.87
N THR A 22 -4.92 1.18 4.06
CA THR A 22 -4.69 -0.27 4.15
C THR A 22 -5.49 -0.87 5.28
N ALA A 23 -5.43 -0.27 6.47
CA ALA A 23 -6.18 -0.76 7.63
C ALA A 23 -7.70 -0.62 7.47
N TRP A 24 -8.16 0.53 6.95
CA TRP A 24 -9.56 0.74 6.65
C TRP A 24 -10.07 -0.32 5.66
N TYR A 25 -9.37 -0.48 4.54
CA TYR A 25 -9.77 -1.42 3.49
C TYR A 25 -9.73 -2.87 3.98
N ALA A 26 -8.74 -3.23 4.82
CA ALA A 26 -8.71 -4.52 5.48
C ALA A 26 -9.96 -4.74 6.33
N ARG A 27 -10.36 -3.76 7.13
CA ARG A 27 -11.56 -3.82 7.98
C ARG A 27 -12.84 -3.96 7.16
N GLU A 28 -12.98 -3.20 6.07
CA GLU A 28 -14.13 -3.31 5.16
C GLU A 28 -14.25 -4.69 4.52
N LEU A 29 -13.12 -5.29 4.12
CA LEU A 29 -13.11 -6.65 3.59
C LEU A 29 -13.43 -7.70 4.67
N MET A 30 -12.94 -7.51 5.90
CA MET A 30 -13.28 -8.38 7.05
C MET A 30 -14.78 -8.34 7.39
N GLN A 31 -15.43 -7.17 7.27
CA GLN A 31 -16.88 -7.04 7.45
C GLN A 31 -17.71 -7.75 6.36
N ARG A 32 -17.06 -8.18 5.27
CA ARG A 32 -17.64 -9.02 4.21
C ARG A 32 -17.27 -10.50 4.40
N ASP A 33 -16.96 -10.90 5.64
CA ASP A 33 -16.60 -12.27 6.05
C ASP A 33 -15.34 -12.85 5.36
N LEU A 34 -14.46 -12.00 4.82
CA LEU A 34 -13.17 -12.43 4.29
C LEU A 34 -12.11 -12.51 5.40
N ARG A 35 -11.27 -13.54 5.40
CA ARG A 35 -10.05 -13.56 6.21
C ARG A 35 -9.02 -12.69 5.52
N VAL A 36 -8.70 -11.55 6.12
CA VAL A 36 -7.77 -10.57 5.56
C VAL A 36 -6.55 -10.42 6.47
N ILE A 37 -5.37 -10.33 5.88
CA ILE A 37 -4.14 -9.97 6.59
C ILE A 37 -3.43 -8.82 5.88
N THR A 38 -2.82 -7.95 6.68
CA THR A 38 -1.97 -6.87 6.17
C THR A 38 -0.50 -7.20 6.44
N GLN A 39 0.36 -6.88 5.48
CA GLN A 39 1.81 -7.03 5.54
C GLN A 39 2.46 -5.71 5.13
N LYS A 40 3.41 -5.21 5.93
CA LYS A 40 4.33 -4.15 5.54
C LYS A 40 5.60 -4.82 5.04
N PHE A 41 5.78 -4.89 3.72
CA PHE A 41 6.89 -5.68 3.15
C PHE A 41 8.27 -5.18 3.58
N ILE A 42 8.41 -3.87 3.79
CA ILE A 42 9.61 -3.18 4.24
C ILE A 42 9.17 -2.01 5.13
N GLN A 43 9.61 -2.03 6.38
CA GLN A 43 9.52 -0.92 7.32
C GLN A 43 10.88 -0.23 7.43
N THR A 44 10.87 1.10 7.51
CA THR A 44 12.05 1.92 7.79
C THR A 44 11.77 2.83 8.98
N GLY A 45 12.77 3.12 9.80
CA GLY A 45 12.63 4.00 10.96
C GLY A 45 12.21 3.29 12.25
N ASN A 46 12.27 1.97 12.31
CA ASN A 46 11.88 1.19 13.50
C ASN A 46 12.91 0.11 13.83
N THR A 47 12.77 -0.51 15.00
CA THR A 47 13.58 -1.67 15.40
C THR A 47 12.70 -2.67 16.12
N GLY A 48 12.61 -3.89 15.58
CA GLY A 48 11.86 -5.00 16.20
C GLY A 48 10.33 -4.90 16.12
N HIS A 49 9.78 -3.80 15.60
CA HIS A 49 8.34 -3.65 15.32
C HIS A 49 8.13 -2.79 14.05
N SER A 50 6.89 -2.75 13.57
CA SER A 50 6.45 -1.89 12.47
C SER A 50 5.28 -1.05 12.95
N GLU A 51 5.46 0.27 13.01
CA GLU A 51 4.40 1.20 13.39
C GLU A 51 3.19 1.14 12.43
N ASP A 52 3.43 0.81 11.17
CA ASP A 52 2.37 0.60 10.17
C ASP A 52 1.55 -0.65 10.50
N ILE A 53 2.19 -1.78 10.85
CA ILE A 53 1.47 -2.96 11.32
C ILE A 53 0.75 -2.68 12.64
N ASP A 54 1.37 -1.99 13.58
CA ASP A 54 0.75 -1.60 14.85
C ASP A 54 -0.53 -0.77 14.61
N LEU A 55 -0.46 0.17 13.65
CA LEU A 55 -1.61 0.96 13.21
C LEU A 55 -2.68 0.09 12.56
N HIS A 56 -2.29 -0.86 11.69
CA HIS A 56 -3.22 -1.78 11.05
C HIS A 56 -4.01 -2.56 12.10
N ARG A 57 -3.32 -3.22 13.04
CA ARG A 57 -3.96 -4.02 14.10
C ARG A 57 -4.88 -3.20 14.99
N ARG A 58 -4.50 -1.94 15.28
CA ARG A 58 -5.33 -1.01 16.04
C ARG A 58 -6.63 -0.68 15.30
N LEU A 59 -6.55 -0.28 14.03
CA LEU A 59 -7.71 0.17 13.27
C LEU A 59 -8.63 -0.98 12.80
N THR A 60 -8.08 -2.18 12.60
CA THR A 60 -8.88 -3.38 12.33
C THR A 60 -9.48 -3.99 13.61
N GLY A 61 -8.99 -3.59 14.79
CA GLY A 61 -9.45 -4.13 16.07
C GLY A 61 -9.04 -5.59 16.32
N THR A 62 -8.08 -6.13 15.56
CA THR A 62 -7.67 -7.53 15.66
C THR A 62 -6.69 -7.79 16.81
N GLY A 63 -6.00 -6.75 17.29
CA GLY A 63 -4.83 -6.92 18.15
C GLY A 63 -3.67 -7.62 17.41
N TYR A 64 -2.58 -7.89 18.12
CA TYR A 64 -1.42 -8.61 17.56
C TYR A 64 -1.78 -10.06 17.22
N LEU A 65 -1.43 -10.48 16.02
CA LEU A 65 -1.68 -11.81 15.49
C LEU A 65 -0.45 -12.73 15.65
N PRO A 66 -0.62 -14.06 15.62
CA PRO A 66 0.52 -14.99 15.58
C PRO A 66 1.53 -14.68 14.47
N GLU A 67 1.04 -14.31 13.29
CA GLU A 67 1.82 -13.95 12.09
C GLU A 67 2.72 -12.73 12.32
N ASP A 68 2.31 -11.80 13.20
CA ASP A 68 3.12 -10.65 13.58
C ASP A 68 4.33 -11.10 14.41
N LYS A 69 4.15 -12.07 15.31
CA LYS A 69 5.23 -12.66 16.14
C LYS A 69 6.16 -13.55 15.33
N GLU A 70 5.63 -14.23 14.32
CA GLU A 70 6.39 -15.03 13.35
C GLU A 70 7.23 -14.15 12.41
N GLY A 71 6.98 -12.84 12.37
CA GLY A 71 7.66 -11.89 11.49
C GLY A 71 7.18 -11.95 10.04
N LEU A 72 6.01 -12.55 9.77
CA LEU A 72 5.46 -12.68 8.42
C LEU A 72 4.88 -11.36 7.91
N THR A 73 4.34 -10.54 8.80
CA THR A 73 3.64 -9.29 8.44
C THR A 73 4.60 -8.10 8.34
N MET A 74 5.83 -8.24 8.82
CA MET A 74 6.88 -7.23 8.77
C MET A 74 8.26 -7.89 8.54
N PRO A 75 8.44 -8.57 7.38
CA PRO A 75 9.62 -9.40 7.15
C PRO A 75 10.92 -8.59 7.12
N GLU A 76 10.89 -7.34 6.67
CA GLU A 76 12.07 -6.47 6.59
C GLU A 76 11.86 -5.19 7.40
N ILE A 77 12.70 -4.96 8.42
CA ILE A 77 12.70 -3.73 9.24
C ILE A 77 14.10 -3.12 9.23
N PHE A 78 14.18 -1.83 8.90
CA PHE A 78 15.42 -1.06 8.90
C PHE A 78 15.35 0.11 9.88
N SER A 79 16.49 0.47 10.45
CA SER A 79 16.56 1.37 11.60
C SER A 79 16.31 2.85 11.27
N TYR A 80 16.71 3.29 10.07
CA TYR A 80 16.73 4.71 9.72
C TYR A 80 15.51 5.12 8.87
N PRO A 81 14.80 6.21 9.20
CA PRO A 81 13.58 6.64 8.51
C PRO A 81 13.92 7.32 7.17
N CYS A 82 14.19 6.52 6.14
CA CYS A 82 14.50 6.98 4.79
C CYS A 82 14.03 5.97 3.74
N SER A 83 14.28 6.22 2.46
CA SER A 83 13.96 5.25 1.41
C SER A 83 14.63 3.88 1.66
N PRO A 84 13.98 2.75 1.33
CA PRO A 84 14.51 1.41 1.58
C PRO A 84 15.96 1.18 1.14
N HIS A 85 16.35 1.61 -0.07
CA HIS A 85 17.73 1.42 -0.56
C HIS A 85 18.79 2.07 0.36
N LEU A 86 18.50 3.28 0.87
CA LEU A 86 19.40 4.02 1.76
C LEU A 86 19.39 3.41 3.16
N ALA A 87 18.23 2.99 3.66
CA ALA A 87 18.10 2.35 4.96
C ALA A 87 18.91 1.04 5.00
N ALA A 88 18.81 0.23 3.94
CA ALA A 88 19.62 -0.97 3.74
C ALA A 88 21.13 -0.67 3.74
N ARG A 89 21.54 0.42 3.09
CA ARG A 89 22.95 0.85 3.06
C ARG A 89 23.45 1.29 4.44
N ILE A 90 22.66 2.07 5.18
CA ILE A 90 22.98 2.55 6.53
C ILE A 90 23.14 1.37 7.49
N ASP A 91 22.19 0.44 7.45
CA ASP A 91 22.21 -0.78 8.28
C ASP A 91 23.23 -1.81 7.80
N LYS A 92 23.91 -1.55 6.66
CA LYS A 92 24.86 -2.46 5.98
C LYS A 92 24.26 -3.85 5.75
N ARG A 93 22.97 -3.88 5.41
CA ARG A 93 22.18 -5.10 5.27
C ARG A 93 21.32 -4.97 4.01
N PRO A 94 21.56 -5.78 2.97
CA PRO A 94 20.71 -5.75 1.79
C PRO A 94 19.28 -6.20 2.14
N ILE A 95 18.31 -5.75 1.36
CA ILE A 95 16.93 -6.18 1.46
C ILE A 95 16.83 -7.65 1.01
N ASP A 96 16.28 -8.50 1.86
CA ASP A 96 16.05 -9.91 1.53
C ASP A 96 14.67 -10.08 0.87
N PHE A 97 14.63 -9.95 -0.46
CA PHE A 97 13.41 -10.12 -1.24
C PHE A 97 12.85 -11.53 -1.15
N GLU A 98 13.69 -12.56 -1.03
CA GLU A 98 13.21 -13.93 -0.88
C GLU A 98 12.46 -14.12 0.45
N LYS A 99 12.92 -13.48 1.53
CA LYS A 99 12.23 -13.49 2.82
C LYS A 99 10.87 -12.83 2.73
N ILE A 100 10.79 -11.68 2.06
CA ILE A 100 9.51 -11.01 1.77
C ILE A 100 8.57 -11.98 1.04
N GLU A 101 9.03 -12.58 -0.04
CA GLU A 101 8.23 -13.49 -0.87
C GLU A 101 7.78 -14.75 -0.12
N ARG A 102 8.66 -15.36 0.68
CA ARG A 102 8.30 -16.50 1.53
C ARG A 102 7.20 -16.09 2.51
N ALA A 103 7.32 -14.93 3.15
CA ALA A 103 6.33 -14.43 4.09
C ALA A 103 4.99 -14.13 3.41
N THR A 104 5.00 -13.40 2.27
CA THR A 104 3.78 -13.10 1.52
C THR A 104 3.06 -14.37 1.06
N ARG A 105 3.82 -15.37 0.59
CA ARG A 105 3.24 -16.65 0.15
C ARG A 105 2.65 -17.45 1.31
N GLU A 106 3.31 -17.49 2.46
CA GLU A 106 2.75 -18.14 3.64
C GLU A 106 1.44 -17.49 4.08
N LEU A 107 1.40 -16.16 4.09
CA LEU A 107 0.18 -15.39 4.37
C LEU A 107 -0.92 -15.69 3.33
N SER A 108 -0.59 -15.83 2.06
CA SER A 108 -1.58 -16.09 1.01
C SER A 108 -2.16 -17.50 1.05
N HIS A 109 -1.49 -18.45 1.70
CA HIS A 109 -2.06 -19.76 2.01
C HIS A 109 -3.02 -19.74 3.20
N ARG A 110 -2.84 -18.80 4.14
CA ARG A 110 -3.59 -18.72 5.41
C ARG A 110 -4.84 -17.83 5.30
N TYR A 111 -4.83 -16.85 4.40
CA TYR A 111 -5.85 -15.80 4.30
C TYR A 111 -6.50 -15.74 2.91
N ASP A 112 -7.74 -15.26 2.86
CA ASP A 112 -8.49 -15.08 1.62
C ASP A 112 -8.04 -13.81 0.88
N THR A 113 -7.39 -12.86 1.57
CA THR A 113 -6.78 -11.66 0.98
C THR A 113 -5.55 -11.23 1.78
N VAL A 114 -4.45 -10.97 1.06
CA VAL A 114 -3.20 -10.40 1.60
C VAL A 114 -3.02 -9.00 1.03
N LEU A 115 -3.00 -8.01 1.91
CA LEU A 115 -2.75 -6.60 1.59
C LEU A 115 -1.28 -6.27 1.89
N VAL A 116 -0.46 -6.20 0.85
CA VAL A 116 0.98 -5.91 0.95
C VAL A 116 1.23 -4.42 0.76
N GLU A 117 1.48 -3.71 1.84
CA GLU A 117 1.76 -2.29 1.82
C GLU A 117 3.22 -1.96 1.49
N GLY A 118 3.41 -1.04 0.53
CA GLY A 118 4.69 -0.48 0.14
C GLY A 118 5.23 0.64 1.05
N ALA A 119 6.48 1.01 0.84
CA ALA A 119 7.15 2.12 1.52
C ALA A 119 7.25 3.32 0.56
N GLY A 120 6.71 4.47 0.96
CA GLY A 120 6.66 5.67 0.11
C GLY A 120 5.75 5.52 -1.12
N GLY A 121 6.18 6.03 -2.28
CA GLY A 121 5.44 5.97 -3.55
C GLY A 121 5.98 4.92 -4.53
N LEU A 122 5.36 4.84 -5.72
CA LEU A 122 5.68 3.84 -6.75
C LEU A 122 7.14 3.88 -7.24
N MET A 123 7.72 5.08 -7.37
CA MET A 123 9.08 5.26 -7.88
C MET A 123 10.15 5.24 -6.77
N VAL A 124 9.80 4.82 -5.56
CA VAL A 124 10.78 4.72 -4.47
C VAL A 124 11.76 3.58 -4.74
N PRO A 125 13.08 3.83 -4.63
CA PRO A 125 14.10 2.80 -4.82
C PRO A 125 14.13 1.80 -3.67
N LEU A 126 14.05 0.52 -4.04
CA LEU A 126 14.33 -0.63 -3.19
C LEU A 126 15.83 -0.96 -3.23
N THR A 127 16.42 -0.90 -4.42
CA THR A 127 17.88 -0.92 -4.63
C THR A 127 18.28 0.23 -5.56
N GLU A 128 19.55 0.33 -5.96
CA GLU A 128 19.99 1.33 -6.95
C GLU A 128 19.29 1.15 -8.31
N ASP A 129 19.00 -0.09 -8.68
CA ASP A 129 18.53 -0.45 -10.03
C ASP A 129 17.10 -1.03 -10.01
N PHE A 130 16.41 -0.96 -8.87
CA PHE A 130 15.11 -1.59 -8.69
C PHE A 130 14.15 -0.74 -7.87
N LEU A 131 13.03 -0.35 -8.48
CA LEU A 131 12.01 0.49 -7.85
C LEU A 131 10.82 -0.35 -7.35
N THR A 132 10.05 0.21 -6.42
CA THR A 132 8.80 -0.40 -5.94
C THR A 132 7.86 -0.79 -7.08
N ILE A 133 7.72 0.06 -8.10
CA ILE A 133 6.87 -0.21 -9.25
C ILE A 133 7.36 -1.38 -10.12
N ASP A 134 8.68 -1.61 -10.16
CA ASP A 134 9.25 -2.72 -10.90
C ASP A 134 8.97 -4.04 -10.15
N TYR A 135 9.07 -4.04 -8.82
CA TYR A 135 8.64 -5.17 -7.98
C TYR A 135 7.17 -5.53 -8.21
N ILE A 136 6.27 -4.54 -8.25
CA ILE A 136 4.85 -4.79 -8.51
C ILE A 136 4.63 -5.41 -9.90
N ALA A 137 5.31 -4.89 -10.91
CA ALA A 137 5.22 -5.37 -12.28
C ALA A 137 5.74 -6.81 -12.41
N GLU A 138 6.92 -7.11 -11.85
CA GLU A 138 7.53 -8.45 -11.88
C GLU A 138 6.65 -9.50 -11.18
N LYS A 139 6.06 -9.14 -10.02
CA LYS A 139 5.17 -10.05 -9.29
C LYS A 139 3.75 -10.12 -9.87
N GLN A 140 3.43 -9.24 -10.82
CA GLN A 140 2.10 -9.11 -11.40
C GLN A 140 1.00 -8.96 -10.35
N TYR A 141 1.29 -8.26 -9.25
CA TYR A 141 0.30 -8.01 -8.22
C TYR A 141 -0.70 -6.95 -8.70
N PRO A 142 -2.02 -7.19 -8.58
CA PRO A 142 -3.01 -6.14 -8.69
C PRO A 142 -2.69 -5.01 -7.70
N LEU A 143 -2.76 -3.77 -8.17
CA LEU A 143 -2.44 -2.59 -7.40
C LEU A 143 -3.70 -1.95 -6.84
N ILE A 144 -3.66 -1.67 -5.54
CA ILE A 144 -4.55 -0.74 -4.85
C ILE A 144 -3.78 0.55 -4.66
N PHE A 145 -4.29 1.66 -5.19
CA PHE A 145 -3.57 2.93 -5.23
C PHE A 145 -4.24 4.00 -4.37
N VAL A 146 -3.50 4.52 -3.41
CA VAL A 146 -3.96 5.55 -2.47
C VAL A 146 -3.66 6.94 -3.02
N THR A 147 -4.71 7.76 -3.11
CA THR A 147 -4.64 9.17 -3.45
C THR A 147 -5.46 10.01 -2.47
N SER A 148 -5.41 11.33 -2.55
CA SER A 148 -6.14 12.22 -1.64
C SER A 148 -6.60 13.50 -2.35
N GLY A 149 -7.39 14.32 -1.65
CA GLY A 149 -7.91 15.59 -2.17
C GLY A 149 -7.03 16.81 -1.97
N LYS A 150 -5.76 16.65 -1.60
CA LYS A 150 -4.85 17.78 -1.40
C LYS A 150 -4.48 18.46 -2.71
N LEU A 151 -4.17 19.75 -2.68
CA LEU A 151 -3.67 20.46 -3.85
C LEU A 151 -2.42 19.75 -4.41
N GLY A 152 -2.36 19.59 -5.74
CA GLY A 152 -1.28 18.85 -6.43
C GLY A 152 -1.49 17.34 -6.54
N SER A 153 -2.45 16.76 -5.80
CA SER A 153 -2.77 15.31 -5.87
C SER A 153 -3.17 14.83 -7.26
N ILE A 154 -3.88 15.66 -8.06
CA ILE A 154 -4.24 15.34 -9.44
C ILE A 154 -2.97 15.01 -10.24
N ASN A 155 -1.97 15.89 -10.21
CA ASN A 155 -0.71 15.69 -10.92
C ASN A 155 -0.02 14.38 -10.49
N HIS A 156 0.16 14.17 -9.19
CA HIS A 156 0.82 12.96 -8.70
C HIS A 156 0.04 11.69 -9.05
N THR A 157 -1.29 11.75 -9.00
CA THR A 157 -2.18 10.64 -9.38
C THR A 157 -2.03 10.31 -10.86
N LEU A 158 -2.10 11.30 -11.75
CA LEU A 158 -2.00 11.07 -13.19
C LEU A 158 -0.62 10.58 -13.61
N LEU A 159 0.47 11.16 -13.07
CA LEU A 159 1.83 10.68 -13.32
C LEU A 159 1.99 9.22 -12.85
N SER A 160 1.41 8.88 -11.71
CA SER A 160 1.40 7.50 -11.20
C SER A 160 0.62 6.57 -12.14
N PHE A 161 -0.55 6.99 -12.62
CA PHE A 161 -1.35 6.24 -13.57
C PHE A 161 -0.62 6.00 -14.90
N GLU A 162 0.09 6.98 -15.43
CA GLU A 162 0.93 6.78 -16.61
C GLU A 162 2.02 5.73 -16.36
N ALA A 163 2.70 5.80 -15.21
CA ALA A 163 3.72 4.83 -14.84
C ALA A 163 3.16 3.40 -14.65
N ILE A 164 1.98 3.28 -14.04
CA ILE A 164 1.23 2.02 -13.86
C ILE A 164 0.88 1.42 -15.23
N LYS A 165 0.29 2.22 -16.11
CA LYS A 165 -0.12 1.80 -17.46
C LYS A 165 1.06 1.36 -18.31
N ASN A 166 2.16 2.12 -18.27
CA ASN A 166 3.37 1.82 -19.05
C ASN A 166 4.05 0.52 -18.63
N ARG A 167 3.80 0.03 -17.40
CA ARG A 167 4.29 -1.26 -16.90
C ARG A 167 3.27 -2.39 -16.96
N GLY A 168 2.08 -2.14 -17.52
CA GLY A 168 1.03 -3.15 -17.63
C GLY A 168 0.50 -3.64 -16.27
N ILE A 169 0.62 -2.82 -15.22
CA ILE A 169 0.15 -3.17 -13.87
C ILE A 169 -1.38 -3.05 -13.85
N ALA A 170 -2.06 -4.09 -13.36
CA ALA A 170 -3.49 -4.09 -13.17
C ALA A 170 -3.87 -3.19 -11.98
N LEU A 171 -4.47 -2.02 -12.26
CA LEU A 171 -5.02 -1.14 -11.23
C LEU A 171 -6.39 -1.65 -10.78
N ASP A 172 -6.44 -2.39 -9.66
CA ASP A 172 -7.69 -2.98 -9.15
C ASP A 172 -8.58 -1.93 -8.48
N THR A 173 -8.01 -1.13 -7.59
CA THR A 173 -8.77 -0.19 -6.77
C THR A 173 -8.00 1.11 -6.58
N VAL A 174 -8.71 2.24 -6.60
CA VAL A 174 -8.23 3.54 -6.10
C VAL A 174 -8.92 3.84 -4.78
N LEU A 175 -8.12 4.06 -3.74
CA LEU A 175 -8.56 4.51 -2.42
C LEU A 175 -8.39 6.02 -2.33
N TYR A 176 -9.51 6.75 -2.24
CA TYR A 176 -9.50 8.20 -2.11
C TYR A 176 -9.59 8.59 -0.64
N ASN A 177 -8.45 8.96 -0.08
CA ASN A 177 -8.29 9.28 1.32
C ASN A 177 -8.87 10.66 1.67
N LEU A 178 -9.89 10.69 2.54
CA LEU A 178 -10.45 11.91 3.10
C LEU A 178 -9.78 12.35 4.41
N TYR A 179 -8.86 11.55 4.98
CA TYR A 179 -8.16 11.84 6.22
C TYR A 179 -6.78 12.49 5.98
N PRO A 180 -6.43 13.58 6.68
CA PRO A 180 -7.24 14.28 7.67
C PRO A 180 -8.38 15.09 7.03
N THR A 181 -9.50 15.23 7.76
CA THR A 181 -10.64 16.02 7.32
C THR A 181 -10.26 17.50 7.22
N VAL A 182 -10.67 18.15 6.14
CA VAL A 182 -10.48 19.59 5.92
C VAL A 182 -11.83 20.32 5.94
N GLU A 183 -11.82 21.59 6.36
CA GLU A 183 -13.03 22.42 6.42
C GLU A 183 -13.55 22.78 5.02
N ASP A 184 -12.67 23.27 4.14
CA ASP A 184 -13.00 23.56 2.74
C ASP A 184 -12.83 22.31 1.87
N LYS A 185 -13.98 21.78 1.42
CA LYS A 185 -14.05 20.56 0.62
C LYS A 185 -14.01 20.81 -0.89
N THR A 186 -13.96 22.07 -1.34
CA THR A 186 -14.07 22.41 -2.76
C THR A 186 -13.01 21.69 -3.61
N ILE A 187 -11.75 21.75 -3.19
CA ILE A 187 -10.63 21.09 -3.89
C ILE A 187 -10.77 19.57 -3.82
N GLN A 188 -11.16 19.04 -2.66
CA GLN A 188 -11.32 17.61 -2.41
C GLN A 188 -12.45 17.01 -3.25
N GLU A 189 -13.57 17.71 -3.42
CA GLU A 189 -14.71 17.24 -4.22
C GLU A 189 -14.41 17.29 -5.72
N ASP A 190 -13.82 18.39 -6.21
CA ASP A 190 -13.46 18.53 -7.62
C ASP A 190 -12.36 17.52 -8.02
N THR A 191 -11.33 17.36 -7.18
CA THR A 191 -10.28 16.35 -7.39
C THR A 191 -10.87 14.94 -7.48
N MET A 192 -11.76 14.58 -6.55
CA MET A 192 -12.42 13.28 -6.57
C MET A 192 -13.21 13.08 -7.87
N LYS A 193 -14.00 14.08 -8.27
CA LYS A 193 -14.79 14.04 -9.51
C LYS A 193 -13.89 13.87 -10.73
N TYR A 194 -12.79 14.62 -10.80
CA TYR A 194 -11.83 14.55 -11.89
C TYR A 194 -11.20 13.15 -11.99
N ILE A 195 -10.70 12.60 -10.88
CA ILE A 195 -10.06 11.28 -10.87
C ILE A 195 -11.06 10.19 -11.28
N LYS A 196 -12.31 10.23 -10.80
CA LYS A 196 -13.36 9.28 -11.23
C LYS A 196 -13.60 9.33 -12.75
N GLN A 197 -13.67 10.53 -13.33
CA GLN A 197 -13.83 10.69 -14.78
C GLN A 197 -12.61 10.24 -15.57
N TYR A 198 -11.41 10.40 -15.03
CA TYR A 198 -10.19 9.92 -15.65
C TYR A 198 -10.14 8.39 -15.67
N LEU A 199 -10.43 7.74 -14.52
CA LEU A 199 -10.46 6.29 -14.40
C LEU A 199 -11.46 5.65 -15.36
N SER A 200 -12.68 6.19 -15.50
CA SER A 200 -13.68 5.63 -16.41
C SER A 200 -13.24 5.60 -17.88
N LYS A 201 -12.34 6.52 -18.29
CA LYS A 201 -11.80 6.60 -19.65
C LYS A 201 -10.54 5.76 -19.85
N HIS A 202 -9.67 5.70 -18.85
CA HIS A 202 -8.30 5.20 -19.01
C HIS A 202 -8.04 3.86 -18.29
N PHE A 203 -8.83 3.54 -17.26
CA PHE A 203 -8.73 2.34 -16.45
C PHE A 203 -10.14 1.74 -16.21
N PRO A 204 -10.84 1.33 -17.27
CA PRO A 204 -12.18 0.76 -17.13
C PRO A 204 -12.13 -0.50 -16.26
N GLY A 205 -13.00 -0.57 -15.25
CA GLY A 205 -13.06 -1.70 -14.30
C GLY A 205 -12.32 -1.47 -12.98
N THR A 206 -11.47 -0.45 -12.87
CA THR A 206 -10.88 -0.05 -11.59
C THR A 206 -11.96 0.41 -10.62
N LYS A 207 -12.00 -0.16 -9.41
CA LYS A 207 -12.90 0.24 -8.33
C LYS A 207 -12.45 1.58 -7.76
N PHE A 208 -13.39 2.34 -7.21
CA PHE A 208 -13.08 3.61 -6.53
C PHE A 208 -13.80 3.63 -5.18
N GLU A 209 -13.03 3.58 -4.10
CA GLU A 209 -13.54 3.58 -2.74
C GLU A 209 -13.12 4.87 -2.04
N VAL A 210 -14.05 5.46 -1.30
CA VAL A 210 -13.81 6.69 -0.53
C VAL A 210 -13.49 6.27 0.90
N VAL A 211 -12.29 6.60 1.38
CA VAL A 211 -11.84 6.26 2.72
C VAL A 211 -12.22 7.40 3.67
N PRO A 212 -13.18 7.20 4.58
CA PRO A 212 -13.63 8.23 5.50
C PRO A 212 -12.66 8.38 6.67
N GLU A 213 -12.88 9.42 7.47
CA GLU A 213 -12.31 9.48 8.82
C GLU A 213 -12.98 8.42 9.72
N ILE A 214 -12.22 7.40 10.09
CA ILE A 214 -12.47 6.44 11.16
C ILE A 214 -12.41 7.19 12.50
N VAL A 215 -13.56 7.27 13.16
CA VAL A 215 -13.73 7.68 14.56
C VAL A 215 -13.57 6.48 15.48
#